data_AF-A0AAW1LY27-F1
#
_entry.id   AF-A0AAW1LY27-F1
#
_cell.length_a   1.000
_cell.length_b   1.000
_cell.length_c   1.000
_cell.angle_alpha   90.00
_cell.angle_beta   90.00
_cell.angle_gamma   90.00
#
_symmetry.space_group_name_H-M   'P 1'
#
loop_
_entity.id
_entity.type
_entity.pdbx_description
1 polymer ?
#
loop_
_entity_poly.entity_id
_entity_poly.type
_entity_poly.pdbx_seq_one_letter_code
_entity_poly.pdbx_strand_id
1 'polypeptide(L)'
;MAQNSVSTCWRGEHSKRDEKWILVCAYNDKDEDKLRNVSTIHHGWGYQLAEFHMVDLENNKIHRHCFPPLILFVLMDSIVALDNFVYIFANRPSSFLVDSSDFKQLQSQSPETHQKIFLGGSRLDLNQSLHLGWCATPVPRGHANFPNCTSLLGKIYTFGGYYLRPRVLDPVDGNWKSLRSRPVELFGCNVSIHALPDPFNKRFLVHLYGGKLSSPSLFAFFPPGLHPADVDSAGTWECIARDFQGWTHVAVVFDGVIYFHSHKFHSVLRAYQIATRTWLEVHWGSCFDDNLDLNNIRLEFDALFLLADGILCLAAWSPMRASDDQPAQTNIKIYKFSVVQRGETIKLSPLASCSYELPATSKVQEFLPV
;
A
#
# COMPACT_ATOMS: atom_id res chain seq x y z
N MET A 1 -6.10 15.75 -4.27
CA MET A 1 -4.99 14.78 -4.25
C MET A 1 -5.48 13.53 -3.55
N ALA A 2 -5.95 12.54 -4.31
CA ALA A 2 -6.29 11.22 -3.79
C ALA A 2 -5.00 10.40 -3.77
N GLN A 3 -4.62 9.91 -2.58
CA GLN A 3 -3.40 9.14 -2.34
C GLN A 3 -3.76 7.66 -2.23
N ASN A 4 -2.94 6.83 -2.88
CA ASN A 4 -3.12 5.39 -3.05
C ASN A 4 -2.43 4.62 -1.93
N SER A 5 -2.79 3.35 -1.73
CA SER A 5 -2.58 2.67 -0.45
C SER A 5 -1.62 1.49 -0.40
N VAL A 6 -0.46 1.62 0.26
CA VAL A 6 0.56 0.55 0.43
C VAL A 6 0.31 -0.33 1.66
N SER A 7 0.41 -1.65 1.50
CA SER A 7 0.55 -2.60 2.62
C SER A 7 1.75 -3.53 2.43
N THR A 8 2.43 -3.91 3.52
CA THR A 8 3.62 -4.77 3.47
C THR A 8 3.33 -6.13 4.12
N CYS A 9 3.66 -7.22 3.42
CA CYS A 9 3.56 -8.58 3.95
C CYS A 9 4.88 -9.00 4.63
N TRP A 10 4.78 -9.70 5.76
CA TRP A 10 5.92 -10.27 6.47
C TRP A 10 5.75 -11.79 6.60
N ARG A 11 6.70 -12.55 6.05
CA ARG A 11 6.82 -14.00 6.29
C ARG A 11 7.54 -14.22 7.61
N GLY A 12 6.85 -14.82 8.57
CA GLY A 12 7.49 -15.38 9.75
C GLY A 12 8.10 -16.73 9.41
N GLU A 13 9.39 -16.76 9.07
CA GLU A 13 10.34 -17.83 9.41
C GLU A 13 11.71 -17.53 8.79
N HIS A 14 12.76 -17.70 9.61
CA HIS A 14 14.15 -17.57 9.18
C HIS A 14 14.50 -18.67 8.16
N SER A 15 14.35 -18.38 6.88
CA SER A 15 15.00 -19.11 5.80
C SER A 15 15.92 -18.15 5.04
N LYS A 16 17.19 -18.52 4.92
CA LYS A 16 18.22 -17.76 4.19
C LYS A 16 17.87 -17.72 2.70
N ARG A 17 17.94 -16.51 2.13
CA ARG A 17 17.60 -16.09 0.75
C ARG A 17 16.12 -15.79 0.55
N ASP A 18 15.85 -14.53 0.25
CA ASP A 18 15.03 -14.09 -0.88
C ASP A 18 15.10 -12.56 -0.85
N GLU A 19 15.94 -11.96 -1.70
CA GLU A 19 15.72 -10.54 -2.00
C GLU A 19 14.32 -10.45 -2.62
N LYS A 20 13.43 -9.73 -1.94
CA LYS A 20 12.02 -9.68 -2.26
C LYS A 20 11.81 -9.12 -3.66
N TRP A 21 10.88 -9.72 -4.40
CA TRP A 21 10.39 -9.12 -5.62
C TRP A 21 9.40 -8.00 -5.25
N ILE A 22 9.35 -6.95 -6.05
CA ILE A 22 8.38 -5.87 -5.85
C ILE A 22 7.39 -5.92 -7.01
N LEU A 23 6.13 -6.18 -6.70
CA LEU A 23 5.03 -5.95 -7.63
C LEU A 23 4.81 -4.45 -7.78
N VAL A 24 4.78 -3.99 -9.02
CA VAL A 24 4.47 -2.62 -9.39
C VAL A 24 3.15 -2.60 -10.13
N CYS A 25 2.16 -1.94 -9.55
CA CYS A 25 0.89 -1.65 -10.19
C CYS A 25 0.99 -0.26 -10.84
N ALA A 26 0.76 -0.17 -12.15
CA ALA A 26 0.92 1.07 -12.90
C ALA A 26 -0.23 1.29 -13.90
N TYR A 27 -0.55 2.53 -14.21
CA TYR A 27 -1.59 2.89 -15.17
C TYR A 27 -1.03 3.24 -16.54
N ASN A 28 -1.64 2.68 -17.58
CA ASN A 28 -1.25 2.87 -18.97
C ASN A 28 -1.99 4.05 -19.62
N ASP A 29 -1.27 4.87 -20.38
CA ASP A 29 -1.81 6.06 -21.08
C ASP A 29 -2.47 5.74 -22.42
N LYS A 30 -2.06 4.66 -23.11
CA LYS A 30 -2.48 4.40 -24.49
C LYS A 30 -3.96 4.00 -24.62
N ASP A 31 -4.57 3.54 -23.53
CA ASP A 31 -5.98 3.23 -23.50
C ASP A 31 -6.82 4.36 -22.90
N GLU A 32 -6.24 5.48 -22.47
CA GLU A 32 -7.04 6.64 -22.08
C GLU A 32 -7.94 7.08 -23.23
N ASP A 33 -7.49 7.14 -24.49
CA ASP A 33 -8.37 7.59 -25.59
C ASP A 33 -9.46 6.57 -25.98
N LYS A 34 -9.24 5.27 -25.75
CA LYS A 34 -10.28 4.23 -25.94
C LYS A 34 -11.26 4.17 -24.78
N LEU A 35 -10.79 4.39 -23.55
CA LEU A 35 -11.60 4.46 -22.33
C LEU A 35 -12.26 5.85 -22.16
N ARG A 36 -11.73 6.92 -22.77
CA ARG A 36 -12.24 8.31 -22.73
C ARG A 36 -13.54 8.48 -23.48
N ASN A 37 -13.78 7.68 -24.51
CA ASN A 37 -15.11 7.59 -25.13
C ASN A 37 -16.19 7.09 -24.16
N VAL A 38 -15.77 6.63 -22.96
CA VAL A 38 -16.61 6.11 -21.90
C VAL A 38 -16.42 6.86 -20.57
N SER A 39 -15.65 7.96 -20.53
CA SER A 39 -15.29 8.64 -19.27
C SER A 39 -15.61 10.13 -19.22
N THR A 40 -16.42 10.64 -20.14
CA THR A 40 -16.98 11.99 -19.97
C THR A 40 -18.12 11.92 -18.97
N ILE A 41 -17.82 12.16 -17.68
CA ILE A 41 -18.50 13.14 -16.82
C ILE A 41 -18.04 13.01 -15.35
N HIS A 42 -17.68 14.18 -14.79
CA HIS A 42 -17.43 14.55 -13.38
C HIS A 42 -16.01 14.39 -12.79
N HIS A 43 -15.30 15.53 -12.73
CA HIS A 43 -14.27 15.87 -11.74
C HIS A 43 -13.03 14.96 -11.62
N GLY A 44 -12.56 14.36 -12.72
CA GLY A 44 -11.28 13.65 -12.77
C GLY A 44 -11.31 12.26 -12.14
N TRP A 45 -12.49 11.64 -12.06
CA TRP A 45 -12.70 10.29 -11.53
C TRP A 45 -13.06 9.37 -12.71
N GLY A 46 -12.36 8.25 -12.87
CA GLY A 46 -12.52 7.38 -14.05
C GLY A 46 -12.01 5.97 -13.81
N TYR A 47 -12.10 5.14 -14.85
CA TYR A 47 -11.49 3.81 -14.88
C TYR A 47 -10.18 3.88 -15.66
N GLN A 48 -9.13 3.22 -15.16
CA GLN A 48 -7.85 3.11 -15.85
C GLN A 48 -7.42 1.65 -15.93
N LEU A 49 -6.70 1.32 -17.00
CA LEU A 49 -6.09 0.02 -17.16
C LEU A 49 -4.84 -0.05 -16.27
N ALA A 50 -4.92 -0.87 -15.22
CA ALA A 50 -3.83 -1.24 -14.35
C ALA A 50 -3.05 -2.41 -14.94
N GLU A 51 -1.76 -2.20 -15.11
CA GLU A 51 -0.78 -3.19 -15.51
C GLU A 51 0.10 -3.57 -14.33
N PHE A 52 0.55 -4.83 -14.33
CA PHE A 52 1.30 -5.42 -13.24
C PHE A 52 2.69 -5.83 -13.73
N HIS A 53 3.71 -5.24 -13.14
CA HIS A 53 5.12 -5.49 -13.44
C HIS A 53 5.82 -6.01 -12.18
N MET A 54 6.95 -6.67 -12.34
CA MET A 54 7.72 -7.18 -11.21
C MET A 54 9.16 -6.69 -11.30
N VAL A 55 9.66 -6.09 -10.22
CA VAL A 55 11.07 -5.74 -10.05
C VAL A 55 11.76 -6.86 -9.28
N ASP A 56 12.75 -7.45 -9.92
CA ASP A 56 13.69 -8.39 -9.35
C ASP A 56 14.88 -7.59 -8.80
N LEU A 57 14.91 -7.44 -7.47
CA LEU A 57 15.94 -6.70 -6.77
C LEU A 57 17.31 -7.39 -6.80
N GLU A 58 17.33 -8.72 -6.87
CA GLU A 58 18.55 -9.53 -6.83
C GLU A 58 19.31 -9.40 -8.15
N ASN A 59 18.58 -9.52 -9.26
CA ASN A 59 19.15 -9.47 -10.59
C ASN A 59 19.15 -8.06 -11.20
N ASN A 60 18.63 -7.06 -10.48
CA ASN A 60 18.46 -5.68 -10.94
C ASN A 60 17.73 -5.62 -12.29
N LYS A 61 16.55 -6.25 -12.37
CA LYS A 61 15.75 -6.36 -13.59
C LYS A 61 14.29 -6.03 -13.33
N ILE A 62 13.63 -5.56 -14.39
CA ILE A 62 12.17 -5.42 -14.42
C ILE A 62 11.57 -6.39 -15.43
N HIS A 63 10.62 -7.18 -14.97
CA HIS A 63 9.75 -8.03 -15.78
C HIS A 63 8.43 -7.28 -15.99
N ARG A 64 8.02 -7.08 -17.24
CA ARG A 64 6.85 -6.26 -17.57
C ARG A 64 5.66 -7.15 -17.93
N HIS A 65 4.44 -6.70 -17.59
CA HIS A 65 3.19 -7.41 -17.90
C HIS A 65 3.19 -8.84 -17.36
N CYS A 66 3.66 -9.01 -16.12
CA CYS A 66 3.80 -10.31 -15.47
C CYS A 66 2.47 -10.96 -15.12
N PHE A 67 1.37 -10.20 -15.12
CA PHE A 67 0.04 -10.69 -14.81
C PHE A 67 -1.01 -10.01 -15.70
N PRO A 68 -2.19 -10.66 -15.91
CA PRO A 68 -3.26 -10.07 -16.69
C PRO A 68 -3.65 -8.68 -16.16
N PRO A 69 -3.84 -7.68 -17.06
CA PRO A 69 -4.20 -6.33 -16.63
C PRO A 69 -5.63 -6.28 -16.08
N LEU A 70 -5.91 -5.25 -15.28
CA LEU A 70 -7.22 -5.02 -14.67
C LEU A 70 -7.71 -3.62 -14.98
N ILE A 71 -9.00 -3.46 -15.23
CA ILE A 71 -9.63 -2.14 -15.25
C ILE A 71 -10.00 -1.80 -13.80
N LEU A 72 -9.32 -0.83 -13.22
CA LEU A 72 -9.53 -0.36 -11.86
C LEU A 72 -10.20 1.01 -11.86
N PHE A 73 -11.03 1.27 -10.85
CA PHE A 73 -11.59 2.60 -10.64
C PHE A 73 -10.55 3.45 -9.92
N VAL A 74 -10.24 4.64 -10.43
CA VAL A 74 -9.15 5.51 -9.95
C VAL A 74 -9.54 6.20 -8.64
N LEU A 75 -9.91 5.45 -7.60
CA LEU A 75 -10.13 5.94 -6.23
C LEU A 75 -9.99 4.80 -5.20
N MET A 76 -9.03 4.97 -4.30
CA MET A 76 -8.81 4.22 -3.04
C MET A 76 -8.99 2.70 -3.14
N ASP A 77 -8.12 2.06 -3.90
CA ASP A 77 -7.95 0.61 -3.89
C ASP A 77 -6.80 0.24 -2.96
N SER A 78 -7.00 -0.80 -2.13
CA SER A 78 -5.91 -1.39 -1.33
C SER A 78 -5.42 -2.67 -1.95
N ILE A 79 -4.11 -2.72 -2.22
CA ILE A 79 -3.43 -3.93 -2.66
C ILE A 79 -2.71 -4.53 -1.45
N VAL A 80 -2.88 -5.83 -1.25
CA VAL A 80 -2.33 -6.57 -0.12
C VAL A 80 -1.69 -7.86 -0.59
N ALA A 81 -0.42 -8.06 -0.22
CA ALA A 81 0.22 -9.35 -0.33
C ALA A 81 -0.08 -10.20 0.90
N LEU A 82 -0.39 -11.47 0.68
CA LEU A 82 -0.51 -12.47 1.74
C LEU A 82 -0.10 -13.84 1.19
N ASP A 83 0.95 -14.42 1.78
CA ASP A 83 1.58 -15.67 1.35
C ASP A 83 2.02 -15.60 -0.12
N ASN A 84 1.40 -16.39 -1.00
CA ASN A 84 1.65 -16.39 -2.44
C ASN A 84 0.53 -15.68 -3.23
N PHE A 85 -0.30 -14.89 -2.55
CA PHE A 85 -1.46 -14.25 -3.17
C PHE A 85 -1.38 -12.73 -3.08
N VAL A 86 -1.84 -12.08 -4.13
CA VAL A 86 -2.08 -10.64 -4.15
C VAL A 86 -3.58 -10.41 -4.16
N TYR A 87 -4.05 -9.57 -3.24
CA TYR A 87 -5.44 -9.18 -3.11
C TYR A 87 -5.58 -7.72 -3.49
N ILE A 88 -6.60 -7.40 -4.27
CA ILE A 88 -7.00 -6.03 -4.59
C ILE A 88 -8.40 -5.84 -4.04
N PHE A 89 -8.57 -4.85 -3.17
CA PHE A 89 -9.86 -4.42 -2.67
C PHE A 89 -10.15 -3.03 -3.24
N ALA A 90 -10.86 -3.04 -4.35
CA ALA A 90 -11.34 -1.84 -5.00
C ALA A 90 -12.64 -1.35 -4.39
N ASN A 91 -12.87 -0.04 -4.49
CA ASN A 91 -14.15 0.54 -4.10
C ASN A 91 -15.30 -0.04 -4.93
N ARG A 92 -16.46 -0.20 -4.29
CA ARG A 92 -17.68 -0.47 -5.06
C ARG A 92 -18.10 0.85 -5.71
N PRO A 93 -18.31 0.89 -7.03
CA PRO A 93 -18.89 2.07 -7.65
C PRO A 93 -20.23 2.35 -6.98
N SER A 94 -20.55 3.62 -6.77
CA SER A 94 -21.90 3.99 -6.33
C SER A 94 -22.93 3.45 -7.32
N SER A 95 -24.16 3.17 -6.88
CA SER A 95 -25.22 2.66 -7.77
C SER A 95 -25.40 3.53 -9.02
N PHE A 96 -25.19 4.85 -8.88
CA PHE A 96 -25.17 5.81 -9.98
C PHE A 96 -24.10 5.50 -11.05
N LEU A 97 -22.89 5.08 -10.66
CA LEU A 97 -21.81 4.73 -11.59
C LEU A 97 -22.03 3.36 -12.24
N VAL A 98 -22.64 2.41 -11.54
CA VAL A 98 -22.96 1.09 -12.11
C VAL A 98 -24.08 1.17 -13.15
N ASP A 99 -25.01 2.13 -12.98
CA ASP A 99 -26.13 2.31 -13.89
C ASP A 99 -25.82 3.18 -15.11
N SER A 100 -24.65 3.81 -15.17
CA SER A 100 -24.26 4.64 -16.31
C SER A 100 -24.17 3.81 -17.60
N SER A 101 -24.54 4.44 -18.72
CA SER A 101 -24.36 3.88 -20.08
C SER A 101 -22.92 3.42 -20.29
N ASP A 102 -22.01 4.20 -19.72
CA ASP A 102 -20.58 4.07 -19.88
C ASP A 102 -20.04 2.80 -19.23
N PHE A 103 -20.43 2.56 -17.97
CA PHE A 103 -20.06 1.35 -17.26
C PHE A 103 -20.63 0.09 -17.93
N LYS A 104 -21.86 0.17 -18.44
CA LYS A 104 -22.50 -0.93 -19.18
C LYS A 104 -21.78 -1.21 -20.50
N GLN A 105 -21.31 -0.17 -21.20
CA GLN A 105 -20.53 -0.30 -22.43
C GLN A 105 -19.16 -0.95 -22.16
N LEU A 106 -18.46 -0.55 -21.10
CA LEU A 106 -17.21 -1.18 -20.66
C LEU A 106 -17.41 -2.67 -20.36
N GLN A 107 -18.47 -3.02 -19.62
CA GLN A 107 -18.81 -4.42 -19.34
C GLN A 107 -19.13 -5.21 -20.61
N SER A 108 -19.76 -4.61 -21.62
CA SER A 108 -20.07 -5.30 -22.88
C SER A 108 -18.86 -5.49 -23.80
N GLN A 109 -17.81 -4.68 -23.68
CA GLN A 109 -16.58 -4.78 -24.48
C GLN A 109 -15.52 -5.70 -23.84
N SER A 110 -15.60 -5.90 -22.52
CA SER A 110 -14.75 -6.80 -21.72
C SER A 110 -14.62 -8.26 -22.22
N PRO A 111 -15.65 -8.90 -22.83
CA PRO A 111 -15.52 -10.27 -23.33
C PRO A 111 -14.53 -10.41 -24.49
N GLU A 112 -14.33 -9.36 -25.30
CA GLU A 112 -13.52 -9.41 -26.52
C GLU A 112 -12.03 -9.10 -26.27
N THR A 113 -11.67 -8.47 -25.14
CA THR A 113 -10.31 -7.97 -24.88
C THR A 113 -9.53 -8.74 -23.81
N HIS A 114 -10.07 -9.83 -23.24
CA HIS A 114 -9.54 -10.51 -22.04
C HIS A 114 -9.39 -9.60 -20.80
N GLN A 115 -9.81 -8.33 -20.88
CA GLN A 115 -9.75 -7.36 -19.79
C GLN A 115 -10.97 -7.55 -18.90
N LYS A 116 -10.84 -8.34 -17.83
CA LYS A 116 -11.92 -8.51 -16.85
C LYS A 116 -12.05 -7.25 -15.98
N ILE A 117 -13.23 -6.64 -15.97
CA ILE A 117 -13.59 -5.60 -15.00
C ILE A 117 -13.90 -6.31 -13.68
N PHE A 118 -13.07 -6.11 -12.67
CA PHE A 118 -13.37 -6.61 -11.34
C PHE A 118 -13.85 -5.48 -10.43
N LEU A 119 -15.10 -5.57 -10.03
CA LEU A 119 -15.68 -4.69 -9.03
C LEU A 119 -15.53 -5.30 -7.63
N GLY A 120 -14.98 -4.53 -6.71
CA GLY A 120 -14.79 -4.97 -5.33
C GLY A 120 -13.49 -5.75 -5.15
N GLY A 121 -13.57 -7.06 -4.97
CA GLY A 121 -12.43 -7.86 -4.51
C GLY A 121 -11.87 -8.75 -5.62
N SER A 122 -10.57 -8.66 -5.87
CA SER A 122 -9.82 -9.61 -6.70
C SER A 122 -8.67 -10.25 -5.94
N ARG A 123 -8.32 -11.48 -6.32
CA ARG A 123 -7.15 -12.21 -5.84
C ARG A 123 -6.42 -12.85 -7.00
N LEU A 124 -5.10 -12.77 -6.97
CA LEU A 124 -4.17 -13.42 -7.90
C LEU A 124 -3.28 -14.38 -7.13
N ASP A 125 -3.03 -15.57 -7.68
CA ASP A 125 -2.03 -16.52 -7.18
C ASP A 125 -0.72 -16.31 -7.95
N LEU A 126 0.36 -15.95 -7.24
CA LEU A 126 1.67 -15.67 -7.82
C LEU A 126 2.37 -16.92 -8.33
N ASN A 127 1.97 -18.12 -7.88
CA ASN A 127 2.57 -19.38 -8.30
C ASN A 127 1.90 -20.00 -9.52
N GLN A 128 0.73 -19.50 -9.92
CA GLN A 128 0.00 -20.03 -11.05
C GLN A 128 0.46 -19.38 -12.36
N SER A 129 0.51 -20.18 -13.42
CA SER A 129 0.78 -19.68 -14.76
C SER A 129 -0.22 -18.57 -15.15
N LEU A 130 0.27 -17.58 -15.90
CA LEU A 130 -0.45 -16.42 -16.48
C LEU A 130 -1.89 -16.67 -16.97
N HIS A 131 -2.24 -17.91 -17.29
CA HIS A 131 -3.50 -18.33 -17.89
C HIS A 131 -4.70 -18.42 -16.93
N LEU A 132 -4.51 -18.60 -15.61
CA LEU A 132 -5.64 -18.73 -14.66
C LEU A 132 -6.20 -17.37 -14.21
N GLY A 133 -5.38 -16.33 -14.26
CA GLY A 133 -5.77 -14.93 -14.09
C GLY A 133 -6.37 -14.59 -12.71
N TRP A 134 -6.94 -13.39 -12.62
CA TRP A 134 -7.57 -12.89 -11.40
C TRP A 134 -8.87 -13.65 -11.07
N CYS A 135 -9.04 -13.95 -9.80
CA CYS A 135 -10.23 -14.58 -9.21
C CYS A 135 -10.96 -13.59 -8.30
N ALA A 136 -12.28 -13.70 -8.20
CA ALA A 136 -13.05 -12.88 -7.26
C ALA A 136 -12.67 -13.24 -5.81
N THR A 137 -12.60 -12.24 -4.93
CA THR A 137 -12.48 -12.42 -3.47
C THR A 137 -13.62 -11.69 -2.76
N PRO A 138 -14.08 -12.18 -1.59
CA PRO A 138 -15.11 -11.51 -0.81
C PRO A 138 -14.72 -10.07 -0.45
N VAL A 139 -15.71 -9.18 -0.45
CA VAL A 139 -15.57 -7.82 0.07
C VAL A 139 -16.50 -7.58 1.26
N PRO A 140 -16.12 -6.75 2.24
CA PRO A 140 -16.95 -6.50 3.41
C PRO A 140 -18.31 -5.88 3.03
N ARG A 141 -19.43 -6.44 3.53
CA ARG A 141 -20.79 -5.89 3.27
C ARG A 141 -20.99 -4.51 3.91
N GLY A 142 -21.76 -3.64 3.24
CA GLY A 142 -22.19 -2.34 3.78
C GLY A 142 -21.11 -1.26 3.83
N HIS A 143 -20.06 -1.39 3.00
CA HIS A 143 -19.04 -0.36 2.80
C HIS A 143 -18.89 -0.06 1.31
N ALA A 144 -18.93 1.23 0.96
CA ALA A 144 -18.60 1.70 -0.38
C ALA A 144 -17.09 2.00 -0.52
N ASN A 145 -16.44 2.34 0.61
CA ASN A 145 -15.05 2.78 0.64
C ASN A 145 -14.20 1.78 1.44
N PHE A 146 -13.23 1.10 0.81
CA PHE A 146 -12.33 0.10 1.42
C PHE A 146 -10.87 0.54 1.57
N PRO A 147 -10.57 1.78 2.01
CA PRO A 147 -9.19 2.10 2.24
C PRO A 147 -8.67 1.32 3.45
N ASN A 148 -7.35 1.10 3.44
CA ASN A 148 -6.59 0.68 4.60
C ASN A 148 -6.63 -0.82 4.89
N CYS A 149 -6.51 -1.64 3.85
CA CYS A 149 -6.28 -3.08 4.01
C CYS A 149 -4.79 -3.36 4.21
N THR A 150 -4.46 -4.32 5.06
CA THR A 150 -3.09 -4.80 5.31
C THR A 150 -3.14 -6.23 5.84
N SER A 151 -2.01 -6.93 5.87
CA SER A 151 -1.93 -8.33 6.33
C SER A 151 -1.09 -8.47 7.61
N LEU A 152 -1.50 -9.42 8.46
CA LEU A 152 -0.76 -9.82 9.65
C LEU A 152 -1.21 -11.23 10.06
N LEU A 153 -0.27 -12.10 10.43
CA LEU A 153 -0.56 -13.43 10.97
C LEU A 153 -1.51 -14.27 10.08
N GLY A 154 -1.25 -14.31 8.76
CA GLY A 154 -2.03 -15.15 7.85
C GLY A 154 -3.41 -14.60 7.47
N LYS A 155 -3.77 -13.38 7.90
CA LYS A 155 -5.09 -12.79 7.68
C LYS A 155 -4.98 -11.36 7.13
N ILE A 156 -6.05 -10.91 6.48
CA ILE A 156 -6.16 -9.55 5.95
C ILE A 156 -7.08 -8.76 6.85
N TYR A 157 -6.65 -7.56 7.25
CA TYR A 157 -7.40 -6.66 8.10
C TYR A 157 -7.70 -5.38 7.33
N THR A 158 -8.84 -4.76 7.62
CA THR A 158 -9.11 -3.38 7.25
C THR A 158 -9.55 -2.62 8.49
N PHE A 159 -9.10 -1.37 8.62
CA PHE A 159 -9.53 -0.47 9.69
C PHE A 159 -10.60 0.53 9.22
N GLY A 160 -10.93 0.52 7.93
CA GLY A 160 -11.73 1.56 7.27
C GLY A 160 -10.91 2.81 6.96
N GLY A 161 -11.61 3.91 6.70
CA GLY A 161 -10.99 5.23 6.45
C GLY A 161 -11.81 6.34 7.08
N TYR A 162 -12.97 6.66 6.48
CA TYR A 162 -13.91 7.64 7.02
C TYR A 162 -14.49 7.29 8.39
N TYR A 163 -14.44 6.02 8.78
CA TYR A 163 -14.87 5.58 10.10
C TYR A 163 -14.00 4.39 10.51
N LEU A 164 -13.49 4.42 11.73
CA LEU A 164 -12.83 3.28 12.34
C LEU A 164 -13.82 2.11 12.42
N ARG A 165 -13.61 1.09 11.60
CA ARG A 165 -14.47 -0.10 11.50
C ARG A 165 -13.62 -1.33 11.22
N PRO A 166 -12.92 -1.86 12.23
CA PRO A 166 -11.99 -2.96 12.02
C PRO A 166 -12.72 -4.23 11.60
N ARG A 167 -12.20 -4.88 10.55
CA ARG A 167 -12.69 -6.16 10.02
C ARG A 167 -11.51 -7.03 9.64
N VAL A 168 -11.74 -8.34 9.64
CA VAL A 168 -10.74 -9.34 9.26
C VAL A 168 -11.32 -10.29 8.22
N LEU A 169 -10.55 -10.61 7.21
CA LEU A 169 -10.75 -11.70 6.29
C LEU A 169 -9.74 -12.79 6.65
N ASP A 170 -10.25 -13.93 7.07
CA ASP A 170 -9.49 -15.16 7.11
C ASP A 170 -9.64 -15.84 5.74
N PRO A 171 -8.55 -16.00 4.96
CA PRO A 171 -8.64 -16.64 3.65
C PRO A 171 -9.15 -18.07 3.71
N VAL A 172 -9.00 -18.76 4.85
CA VAL A 172 -9.49 -20.13 5.07
C VAL A 172 -11.01 -20.13 5.22
N ASP A 173 -11.55 -19.19 6.00
CA ASP A 173 -13.00 -19.07 6.22
C ASP A 173 -13.73 -18.42 5.03
N GLY A 174 -12.99 -17.72 4.16
CA GLY A 174 -13.51 -17.07 2.96
C GLY A 174 -14.54 -15.98 3.24
N ASN A 175 -14.52 -15.36 4.43
CA ASN A 175 -15.52 -14.36 4.82
C ASN A 175 -14.95 -13.25 5.70
N TRP A 176 -15.48 -12.04 5.51
CA TRP A 176 -15.17 -10.89 6.35
C TRP A 176 -15.95 -10.91 7.66
N LYS A 177 -15.24 -10.84 8.79
CA LYS A 177 -15.80 -10.75 10.14
C LYS A 177 -15.54 -9.37 10.72
N SER A 178 -16.52 -8.82 11.45
CA SER A 178 -16.38 -7.53 12.13
C SER A 178 -15.72 -7.72 13.50
N LEU A 179 -14.72 -6.91 13.80
CA LEU A 179 -14.07 -6.87 15.11
C LEU A 179 -14.81 -5.82 15.95
N ARG A 180 -15.62 -6.25 16.92
CA ARG A 180 -16.68 -5.42 17.52
C ARG A 180 -16.23 -4.53 18.68
N SER A 181 -15.05 -4.72 19.28
CA SER A 181 -14.61 -3.91 20.43
C SER A 181 -13.68 -2.79 20.00
N ARG A 182 -14.15 -1.57 20.22
CA ARG A 182 -13.30 -0.39 20.33
C ARG A 182 -13.64 0.31 21.65
N PRO A 183 -12.65 0.80 22.40
CA PRO A 183 -12.88 1.64 23.57
C PRO A 183 -13.79 2.83 23.26
N VAL A 184 -14.50 3.32 24.28
CA VAL A 184 -15.49 4.41 24.14
C VAL A 184 -14.86 5.70 23.62
N GLU A 185 -13.58 5.93 23.92
CA GLU A 185 -12.80 7.06 23.41
C GLU A 185 -12.58 7.02 21.89
N LEU A 186 -12.68 5.85 21.26
CA LEU A 186 -12.47 5.68 19.81
C LEU A 186 -13.76 5.78 19.00
N PHE A 187 -14.89 6.09 19.63
CA PHE A 187 -16.15 6.31 18.92
C PHE A 187 -16.08 7.56 18.04
N GLY A 188 -16.52 7.42 16.78
CA GLY A 188 -16.52 8.50 15.80
C GLY A 188 -15.13 8.84 15.23
N CYS A 189 -14.08 8.10 15.60
CA CYS A 189 -12.75 8.32 15.03
C CYS A 189 -12.68 7.89 13.57
N ASN A 190 -11.88 8.62 12.81
CA ASN A 190 -11.46 8.31 11.45
C ASN A 190 -10.06 7.68 11.49
N VAL A 191 -9.70 7.00 10.41
CA VAL A 191 -8.42 6.31 10.29
C VAL A 191 -7.57 6.98 9.23
N SER A 192 -6.38 7.42 9.60
CA SER A 192 -5.39 7.88 8.63
C SER A 192 -4.77 6.69 7.92
N ILE A 193 -4.49 6.92 6.66
CA ILE A 193 -4.04 5.92 5.71
C ILE A 193 -2.49 5.92 5.75
N HIS A 194 -1.78 4.82 6.03
CA HIS A 194 -2.22 3.44 6.35
C HIS A 194 -2.14 3.07 7.83
N ALA A 195 -2.78 1.97 8.21
CA ALA A 195 -2.42 1.17 9.36
C ALA A 195 -1.18 0.36 9.01
N LEU A 196 -0.18 0.42 9.89
CA LEU A 196 1.11 -0.24 9.68
C LEU A 196 1.15 -1.56 10.45
N PRO A 197 1.43 -2.70 9.81
CA PRO A 197 1.67 -3.93 10.53
C PRO A 197 2.99 -3.83 11.33
N ASP A 198 2.98 -4.36 12.55
CA ASP A 198 4.14 -4.58 13.40
C ASP A 198 4.19 -6.09 13.73
N PRO A 199 4.76 -6.90 12.82
CA PRO A 199 4.75 -8.36 12.94
C PRO A 199 5.45 -8.87 14.19
N PHE A 200 6.54 -8.21 14.60
CA PHE A 200 7.33 -8.59 15.77
C PHE A 200 6.49 -8.50 17.05
N ASN A 201 5.71 -7.43 17.20
CA ASN A 201 4.82 -7.25 18.35
C ASN A 201 3.38 -7.74 18.09
N LYS A 202 3.14 -8.43 16.98
CA LYS A 202 1.84 -9.02 16.59
C LYS A 202 0.68 -8.02 16.68
N ARG A 203 0.90 -6.80 16.22
CA ARG A 203 -0.06 -5.70 16.31
C ARG A 203 -0.10 -4.87 15.03
N PHE A 204 -1.04 -3.94 14.98
CA PHE A 204 -1.08 -2.87 13.99
C PHE A 204 -0.90 -1.54 14.68
N LEU A 205 -0.15 -0.63 14.05
CA LEU A 205 -0.12 0.77 14.43
C LEU A 205 -1.13 1.53 13.56
N VAL A 206 -2.07 2.20 14.21
CA VAL A 206 -3.20 2.86 13.57
C VAL A 206 -3.24 4.30 14.04
N HIS A 207 -3.08 5.22 13.10
CA HIS A 207 -3.21 6.64 13.37
C HIS A 207 -4.67 7.08 13.24
N LEU A 208 -5.21 7.66 14.31
CA LEU A 208 -6.62 8.01 14.45
C LEU A 208 -6.79 9.51 14.64
N TYR A 209 -7.88 10.05 14.12
CA TYR A 209 -8.22 11.48 14.27
C TYR A 209 -9.74 11.70 14.32
N GLY A 210 -10.16 12.85 14.85
CA GLY A 210 -11.57 13.21 15.00
C GLY A 210 -12.30 12.42 16.09
N GLY A 211 -13.63 12.41 16.03
CA GLY A 211 -14.46 11.78 17.06
C GLY A 211 -14.29 12.48 18.42
N LYS A 212 -14.01 11.69 19.45
CA LYS A 212 -13.75 12.17 20.82
C LYS A 212 -12.28 12.50 21.11
N LEU A 213 -11.38 12.28 20.15
CA LEU A 213 -9.97 12.62 20.34
C LEU A 213 -9.79 14.14 20.25
N SER A 214 -9.07 14.71 21.24
CA SER A 214 -8.67 16.12 21.21
C SER A 214 -7.70 16.44 20.08
N SER A 215 -6.96 15.43 19.62
CA SER A 215 -5.94 15.55 18.58
C SER A 215 -5.67 14.21 17.89
N PRO A 216 -5.13 14.24 16.65
CA PRO A 216 -4.59 13.05 16.01
C PRO A 216 -3.61 12.30 16.90
N SER A 217 -3.79 10.98 17.00
CA SER A 217 -3.07 10.14 17.97
C SER A 217 -2.75 8.77 17.38
N LEU A 218 -1.65 8.18 17.81
CA LEU A 218 -1.21 6.86 17.39
C LEU A 218 -1.68 5.80 18.40
N PHE A 219 -2.35 4.77 17.89
CA PHE A 219 -2.80 3.62 18.66
C PHE A 219 -2.17 2.32 18.15
N ALA A 220 -2.00 1.36 19.04
CA ALA A 220 -1.76 -0.02 18.70
C ALA A 220 -3.07 -0.81 18.77
N PHE A 221 -3.34 -1.65 17.78
CA PHE A 221 -4.41 -2.64 17.79
C PHE A 221 -3.82 -4.04 17.80
N PHE A 222 -4.19 -4.84 18.79
CA PHE A 222 -3.82 -6.24 18.90
C PHE A 222 -4.99 -7.11 18.46
N PRO A 223 -4.85 -7.89 17.37
CA PRO A 223 -5.91 -8.77 16.90
C PRO A 223 -6.29 -9.86 17.92
N PRO A 224 -7.54 -10.35 17.88
CA PRO A 224 -8.01 -11.39 18.80
C PRO A 224 -7.41 -12.77 18.49
N GLY A 225 -7.46 -13.68 19.47
CA GLY A 225 -7.08 -15.09 19.28
C GLY A 225 -5.58 -15.40 19.40
N LEU A 226 -4.77 -14.47 19.92
CA LEU A 226 -3.37 -14.75 20.30
C LEU A 226 -3.25 -15.54 21.62
N HIS A 227 -4.38 -15.88 22.25
CA HIS A 227 -4.50 -16.75 23.41
C HIS A 227 -5.62 -17.79 23.17
N PRO A 228 -5.41 -19.09 23.45
CA PRO A 228 -6.39 -20.16 23.17
C PRO A 228 -7.75 -20.03 23.88
N ALA A 229 -7.85 -19.15 24.89
CA ALA A 229 -9.09 -18.90 25.64
C ALA A 229 -9.97 -17.76 25.07
N ASP A 230 -9.53 -17.07 24.01
CA ASP A 230 -10.09 -15.79 23.55
C ASP A 230 -10.78 -15.87 22.19
N VAL A 231 -11.58 -16.93 21.96
CA VAL A 231 -12.33 -17.14 20.70
C VAL A 231 -13.37 -16.04 20.44
N ASP A 232 -13.78 -15.32 21.49
CA ASP A 232 -14.74 -14.20 21.44
C ASP A 232 -14.11 -12.82 21.71
N SER A 233 -12.79 -12.72 21.87
CA SER A 233 -12.17 -11.40 22.09
C SER A 233 -12.25 -10.57 20.80
N ALA A 234 -12.47 -9.27 20.92
CA ALA A 234 -12.68 -8.40 19.76
C ALA A 234 -11.47 -7.49 19.46
N GLY A 235 -10.30 -7.92 19.96
CA GLY A 235 -9.03 -7.23 19.89
C GLY A 235 -8.90 -6.12 20.93
N THR A 236 -7.66 -5.78 21.31
CA THR A 236 -7.37 -4.73 22.29
C THR A 236 -6.73 -3.53 21.62
N TRP A 237 -6.96 -2.35 22.20
CA TRP A 237 -6.44 -1.07 21.74
C TRP A 237 -5.58 -0.45 22.83
N GLU A 238 -4.43 0.10 22.46
CA GLU A 238 -3.53 0.80 23.36
C GLU A 238 -3.14 2.15 22.73
N CYS A 239 -3.23 3.24 23.50
CA CYS A 239 -2.73 4.54 23.05
C CYS A 239 -1.20 4.58 23.18
N ILE A 240 -0.50 4.66 22.05
CA ILE A 240 0.96 4.72 21.98
C ILE A 240 1.44 6.15 22.18
N ALA A 241 0.84 7.09 21.45
CA ALA A 241 1.20 8.50 21.51
C ALA A 241 -0.02 9.38 21.27
N ARG A 242 -0.20 10.37 22.14
CA ARG A 242 -1.14 11.48 21.91
C ARG A 242 -0.46 12.57 21.09
N ASP A 243 -1.26 13.39 20.41
CA ASP A 243 -0.76 14.52 19.60
C ASP A 243 0.28 14.10 18.54
N PHE A 244 0.14 12.89 17.99
CA PHE A 244 1.08 12.34 17.04
C PHE A 244 0.84 12.94 15.65
N GLN A 245 1.57 14.00 15.30
CA GLN A 245 1.44 14.66 14.01
C GLN A 245 2.44 14.12 12.97
N GLY A 246 2.03 14.12 11.69
CA GLY A 246 2.90 13.79 10.57
C GLY A 246 2.81 12.36 10.04
N TRP A 247 1.64 11.73 10.17
CA TRP A 247 1.38 10.41 9.56
C TRP A 247 1.46 10.46 8.04
N THR A 248 2.01 9.40 7.44
CA THR A 248 2.11 9.22 5.99
C THR A 248 1.93 7.74 5.65
N HIS A 249 1.54 7.46 4.41
CA HIS A 249 1.44 6.09 3.89
C HIS A 249 2.80 5.43 3.68
N VAL A 250 3.83 6.23 3.42
CA VAL A 250 5.20 5.77 3.16
C VAL A 250 5.89 5.55 4.49
N ALA A 251 5.61 4.42 5.13
CA ALA A 251 6.11 4.12 6.48
C ALA A 251 6.29 2.62 6.72
N VAL A 252 7.19 2.27 7.64
CA VAL A 252 7.46 0.90 8.06
C VAL A 252 7.90 0.86 9.52
N VAL A 253 7.65 -0.25 10.20
CA VAL A 253 8.15 -0.52 11.55
C VAL A 253 9.34 -1.47 11.47
N PHE A 254 10.44 -1.08 12.09
CA PHE A 254 11.63 -1.92 12.24
C PHE A 254 12.29 -1.66 13.59
N ASP A 255 12.62 -2.72 14.31
CA ASP A 255 13.27 -2.67 15.64
C ASP A 255 12.62 -1.71 16.65
N GLY A 256 11.28 -1.71 16.71
CA GLY A 256 10.52 -0.84 17.62
C GLY A 256 10.53 0.66 17.25
N VAL A 257 11.02 1.00 16.06
CA VAL A 257 11.02 2.34 15.49
C VAL A 257 10.09 2.42 14.30
N ILE A 258 9.31 3.49 14.21
CA ILE A 258 8.52 3.83 13.03
C ILE A 258 9.38 4.72 12.15
N TYR A 259 9.71 4.25 10.95
CA TYR A 259 10.34 5.05 9.91
C TYR A 259 9.28 5.50 8.93
N PHE A 260 9.26 6.78 8.59
CA PHE A 260 8.31 7.27 7.60
C PHE A 260 8.85 8.46 6.82
N HIS A 261 8.43 8.56 5.56
CA HIS A 261 8.88 9.61 4.65
C HIS A 261 8.23 10.96 4.95
N SER A 262 9.02 12.02 4.90
CA SER A 262 8.55 13.39 5.04
C SER A 262 9.34 14.33 4.14
N HIS A 263 8.69 14.78 3.07
CA HIS A 263 9.19 15.79 2.12
C HIS A 263 9.58 17.14 2.77
N LYS A 264 9.12 17.40 4.00
CA LYS A 264 9.40 18.65 4.73
C LYS A 264 10.79 18.70 5.40
N PHE A 265 11.52 17.59 5.46
CA PHE A 265 12.81 17.52 6.14
C PHE A 265 13.90 17.09 5.19
N HIS A 266 15.09 17.69 5.36
CA HIS A 266 16.30 17.31 4.62
C HIS A 266 16.67 15.83 4.79
N SER A 267 16.24 15.20 5.88
CA SER A 267 16.53 13.80 6.19
C SER A 267 15.67 12.80 5.41
N VAL A 268 14.66 13.22 4.64
CA VAL A 268 13.73 12.35 3.84
C VAL A 268 12.87 11.43 4.69
N LEU A 269 13.44 10.78 5.70
CA LEU A 269 12.78 9.97 6.70
C LEU A 269 12.80 10.65 8.06
N ARG A 270 11.75 10.42 8.82
CA ARG A 270 11.70 10.62 10.27
C ARG A 270 11.67 9.27 10.96
N ALA A 271 12.16 9.24 12.18
CA ALA A 271 12.16 8.06 13.02
C ALA A 271 11.51 8.37 14.37
N TYR A 272 10.62 7.48 14.82
CA TYR A 272 9.95 7.59 16.12
C TYR A 272 10.12 6.29 16.91
N GLN A 273 10.78 6.37 18.07
CA GLN A 273 10.95 5.23 18.96
C GLN A 273 9.67 4.99 19.74
N ILE A 274 9.05 3.83 19.55
CA ILE A 274 7.75 3.51 20.16
C ILE A 274 7.87 3.35 21.67
N ALA A 275 8.91 2.67 22.15
CA ALA A 275 9.10 2.34 23.56
C ALA A 275 9.30 3.58 24.43
N THR A 276 10.18 4.50 24.01
CA THR A 276 10.48 5.74 24.74
C THR A 276 9.54 6.88 24.35
N ARG A 277 8.75 6.72 23.28
CA ARG A 277 7.81 7.72 22.75
C ARG A 277 8.50 9.00 22.29
N THR A 278 9.73 8.89 21.79
CA THR A 278 10.57 10.01 21.38
C THR A 278 10.84 10.03 19.88
N TRP A 279 10.96 11.23 19.33
CA TRP A 279 11.49 11.43 17.98
C TRP A 279 13.00 11.25 18.01
N LEU A 280 13.52 10.46 17.08
CA LEU A 280 14.96 10.23 16.94
C LEU A 280 15.54 11.19 15.89
N GLU A 281 16.78 11.60 16.10
CA GLU A 281 17.53 12.38 15.11
C GLU A 281 18.02 11.46 13.99
N VAL A 282 17.82 11.85 12.73
CA VAL A 282 18.17 11.02 11.56
C VAL A 282 19.29 11.70 10.76
N HIS A 283 20.43 11.02 10.62
CA HIS A 283 21.55 11.48 9.79
C HIS A 283 21.84 10.52 8.64
N TRP A 284 22.22 11.09 7.50
CA TRP A 284 22.73 10.35 6.35
C TRP A 284 24.25 10.26 6.41
N GLY A 285 24.78 9.05 6.23
CA GLY A 285 26.23 8.79 6.23
C GLY A 285 26.94 9.25 4.95
N SER A 286 26.24 9.25 3.82
CA SER A 286 26.70 9.73 2.50
C SER A 286 25.48 9.94 1.58
N CYS A 287 25.64 10.60 0.44
CA CYS A 287 24.66 10.59 -0.64
C CYS A 287 24.73 9.27 -1.44
N PHE A 288 23.65 8.91 -2.14
CA PHE A 288 23.71 7.86 -3.17
C PHE A 288 24.63 8.31 -4.32
N ASP A 289 25.26 7.36 -5.00
CA ASP A 289 26.17 7.60 -6.14
C ASP A 289 25.50 8.44 -7.25
N ASP A 290 24.18 8.32 -7.39
CA ASP A 290 23.38 9.04 -8.39
C ASP A 290 23.17 10.53 -8.05
N ASN A 291 23.79 11.05 -6.99
CA ASN A 291 23.51 12.38 -6.41
C ASN A 291 22.01 12.62 -6.31
N LEU A 292 21.35 11.79 -5.50
CA LEU A 292 19.92 11.87 -5.26
C LEU A 292 19.51 13.30 -4.85
N ASP A 293 18.97 14.07 -5.81
CA ASP A 293 18.35 15.35 -5.51
C ASP A 293 16.99 15.08 -4.88
N LEU A 294 17.02 14.98 -3.56
CA LEU A 294 15.88 14.73 -2.69
C LEU A 294 14.87 15.87 -2.68
N ASN A 295 15.23 17.04 -3.22
CA ASN A 295 14.32 18.17 -3.42
C ASN A 295 13.73 18.19 -4.84
N ASN A 296 14.03 17.18 -5.67
CA ASN A 296 13.46 17.09 -7.00
C ASN A 296 11.96 16.79 -6.89
N ILE A 297 11.16 17.84 -7.03
CA ILE A 297 9.69 17.87 -7.00
C ILE A 297 9.01 16.92 -7.99
N ARG A 298 9.78 16.20 -8.83
CA ARG A 298 9.28 15.22 -9.79
C ARG A 298 9.28 13.78 -9.26
N LEU A 299 9.95 13.51 -8.14
CA LEU A 299 9.96 12.19 -7.52
C LEU A 299 8.79 12.05 -6.55
N GLU A 300 7.88 11.14 -6.86
CA GLU A 300 6.78 10.73 -6.00
C GLU A 300 7.23 9.50 -5.21
N PHE A 301 7.41 9.67 -3.90
CA PHE A 301 7.73 8.57 -2.99
C PHE A 301 6.43 7.91 -2.53
N ASP A 302 6.30 6.62 -2.81
CA ASP A 302 5.03 5.91 -2.63
C ASP A 302 5.12 4.76 -1.63
N ALA A 303 6.29 4.14 -1.44
CA ALA A 303 6.41 3.00 -0.54
C ALA A 303 7.74 2.95 0.21
N LEU A 304 7.68 2.54 1.48
CA LEU A 304 8.84 2.21 2.31
C LEU A 304 8.60 0.82 2.90
N PHE A 305 9.55 -0.09 2.69
CA PHE A 305 9.42 -1.48 3.15
C PHE A 305 10.72 -1.99 3.74
N LEU A 306 10.59 -3.03 4.56
CA LEU A 306 11.68 -3.75 5.19
C LEU A 306 12.02 -4.99 4.35
N LEU A 307 13.24 -5.01 3.80
CA LEU A 307 13.84 -6.17 3.16
C LEU A 307 14.46 -7.12 4.19
N ALA A 308 15.02 -8.24 3.73
CA ALA A 308 15.82 -9.11 4.59
C ALA A 308 17.00 -8.33 5.21
N ASP A 309 17.54 -8.88 6.31
CA ASP A 309 18.74 -8.36 6.99
C ASP A 309 18.63 -6.93 7.56
N GLY A 310 17.40 -6.43 7.75
CA GLY A 310 17.19 -5.10 8.34
C GLY A 310 17.42 -3.94 7.37
N ILE A 311 17.47 -4.22 6.07
CA ILE A 311 17.63 -3.22 5.03
C ILE A 311 16.29 -2.53 4.78
N LEU A 312 16.27 -1.20 4.85
CA LEU A 312 15.13 -0.41 4.44
C LEU A 312 15.20 -0.10 2.96
N CYS A 313 14.05 -0.13 2.30
CA CYS A 313 13.94 0.10 0.88
C CYS A 313 12.80 1.08 0.57
N LEU A 314 13.17 2.20 -0.04
CA LEU A 314 12.28 3.29 -0.40
C LEU A 314 12.07 3.26 -1.92
N ALA A 315 10.83 3.16 -2.35
CA ALA A 315 10.43 3.16 -3.75
C ALA A 315 9.80 4.50 -4.13
N ALA A 316 10.17 4.98 -5.30
CA ALA A 316 9.67 6.21 -5.89
C ALA A 316 9.40 6.02 -7.38
N TRP A 317 8.64 6.92 -7.96
CA TRP A 317 8.50 7.04 -9.40
C TRP A 317 8.52 8.50 -9.83
N SER A 318 8.78 8.72 -11.11
CA SER A 318 8.68 10.05 -11.71
C SER A 318 8.25 9.94 -13.16
N PRO A 319 7.27 10.72 -13.63
CA PRO A 319 6.97 10.80 -15.04
C PRO A 319 8.17 11.41 -15.78
N MET A 320 8.60 10.76 -16.85
CA MET A 320 9.60 11.29 -17.77
C MET A 320 8.90 12.20 -18.78
N ARG A 321 9.53 13.34 -19.11
CA ARG A 321 8.95 14.26 -20.11
C ARG A 321 8.83 13.54 -21.44
N ALA A 322 7.61 13.23 -21.85
CA ALA A 322 7.33 12.97 -23.25
C ALA A 322 7.62 14.25 -24.04
N SER A 323 8.44 14.17 -25.09
CA SER A 323 8.27 15.09 -26.22
C SER A 323 6.91 14.81 -26.87
N ASP A 324 6.31 15.78 -27.55
CA ASP A 324 4.95 15.67 -28.12
C ASP A 324 4.73 14.40 -29.00
N ASP A 325 5.80 13.79 -29.53
CA ASP A 325 5.76 12.57 -30.36
C ASP A 325 6.15 11.25 -29.64
N GLN A 326 6.43 11.26 -28.33
CA GLN A 326 6.83 10.06 -27.58
C GLN A 326 5.68 9.60 -26.65
N PRO A 327 5.41 8.29 -26.53
CA PRO A 327 4.48 7.79 -25.53
C PRO A 327 4.96 8.20 -24.13
N ALA A 328 4.04 8.43 -23.20
CA ALA A 328 4.39 8.69 -21.81
C ALA A 328 5.30 7.58 -21.27
N GLN A 329 6.29 7.98 -20.47
CA GLN A 329 7.21 7.05 -19.84
C GLN A 329 7.30 7.41 -18.37
N THR A 330 7.39 6.39 -17.52
CA THR A 330 7.58 6.57 -16.09
C THR A 330 8.86 5.87 -15.66
N ASN A 331 9.69 6.56 -14.89
CA ASN A 331 10.87 6.00 -14.28
C ASN A 331 10.52 5.53 -12.85
N ILE A 332 10.82 4.29 -12.53
CA ILE A 332 10.78 3.74 -11.18
C ILE A 332 12.17 3.80 -10.58
N LYS A 333 12.26 4.25 -9.33
CA LYS A 333 13.51 4.28 -8.59
C LYS A 333 13.37 3.54 -7.27
N ILE A 334 14.36 2.71 -6.96
CA ILE A 334 14.43 1.94 -5.72
C ILE A 334 15.72 2.31 -5.00
N TYR A 335 15.61 2.65 -3.72
CA TYR A 335 16.71 3.04 -2.85
C TYR A 335 16.83 2.09 -1.66
N LYS A 336 17.93 1.36 -1.56
CA LYS A 336 18.25 0.48 -0.42
C LYS A 336 19.21 1.21 0.53
N PHE A 337 18.93 1.15 1.84
CA PHE A 337 19.80 1.71 2.87
C PHE A 337 19.78 0.86 4.14
N SER A 338 20.94 0.82 4.80
CA SER A 338 21.08 0.22 6.13
C SER A 338 20.76 1.24 7.20
N VAL A 339 20.31 0.74 8.35
CA VAL A 339 19.92 1.54 9.51
C VAL A 339 20.72 1.09 10.71
N VAL A 340 21.35 2.04 11.40
CA VAL A 340 22.05 1.78 12.67
C VAL A 340 21.58 2.80 13.70
N GLN A 341 20.97 2.31 14.77
CA GLN A 341 20.62 3.14 15.93
C GLN A 341 21.79 3.23 16.91
N ARG A 342 22.08 4.45 17.39
CA ARG A 342 23.03 4.73 18.46
C ARG A 342 22.41 5.73 19.43
N GLY A 343 21.81 5.22 20.50
CA GLY A 343 21.06 6.04 21.45
C GLY A 343 19.86 6.70 20.78
N GLU A 344 19.81 8.03 20.82
CA GLU A 344 18.73 8.85 20.25
C GLU A 344 18.92 9.19 18.77
N THR A 345 19.97 8.65 18.15
CA THR A 345 20.35 8.95 16.78
C THR A 345 20.23 7.72 15.89
N ILE A 346 19.64 7.90 14.71
CA ILE A 346 19.63 6.95 13.60
C ILE A 346 20.64 7.41 12.55
N LYS A 347 21.56 6.50 12.19
CA LYS A 347 22.40 6.66 11.00
C LYS A 347 21.83 5.82 9.85
N LEU A 348 21.50 6.50 8.76
CA LEU A 348 21.12 5.88 7.48
C LEU A 348 22.34 5.86 6.56
N SER A 349 22.68 4.68 6.05
CA SER A 349 23.80 4.50 5.12
C SER A 349 23.27 3.93 3.80
N PRO A 350 23.37 4.68 2.69
CA PRO A 350 23.04 4.17 1.35
C PRO A 350 23.76 2.85 1.06
N LEU A 351 23.06 1.91 0.42
CA LEU A 351 23.63 0.63 0.00
C LEU A 351 23.61 0.49 -1.53
N ALA A 352 22.47 0.77 -2.15
CA ALA A 352 22.29 0.67 -3.58
C ALA A 352 21.11 1.52 -4.06
N SER A 353 21.17 1.99 -5.30
CA SER A 353 20.04 2.55 -6.02
C SER A 353 19.88 1.86 -7.36
N CYS A 354 18.63 1.67 -7.78
CA CYS A 354 18.28 1.07 -9.06
C CYS A 354 17.20 1.92 -9.74
N SER A 355 17.23 1.99 -11.06
CA SER A 355 16.26 2.74 -11.85
C SER A 355 15.78 1.90 -13.03
N TYR A 356 14.47 1.93 -13.27
CA TYR A 356 13.81 1.13 -14.28
C TYR A 356 12.83 1.98 -15.08
N GLU A 357 12.72 1.72 -16.38
CA GLU A 357 11.79 2.43 -17.24
C GLU A 357 10.53 1.60 -17.49
N LEU A 358 9.37 2.23 -17.31
CA LEU A 358 8.06 1.73 -17.74
C LEU A 358 7.57 2.53 -18.95
N PRO A 359 7.54 1.93 -20.15
CA PRO A 359 6.99 2.59 -21.33
C PRO A 359 5.46 2.66 -21.27
N ALA A 360 4.88 3.65 -21.93
CA ALA A 360 3.43 3.87 -22.03
C ALA A 360 2.69 3.99 -20.68
N THR A 361 3.40 4.42 -19.63
CA THR A 361 2.87 4.52 -18.26
C THR A 361 2.79 5.98 -17.84
N SER A 362 1.61 6.46 -17.43
CA SER A 362 1.45 7.81 -16.86
C SER A 362 1.82 7.89 -15.39
N LYS A 363 1.51 6.83 -14.64
CA LYS A 363 1.57 6.85 -13.19
C LYS A 363 1.79 5.45 -12.62
N VAL A 364 2.59 5.37 -11.56
CA VAL A 364 2.60 4.20 -10.68
C VAL A 364 1.52 4.38 -9.61
N GLN A 365 0.69 3.35 -9.46
CA GLN A 365 -0.36 3.30 -8.45
C GLN A 365 0.20 2.85 -7.10
N GLU A 366 1.03 1.80 -7.10
CA GLU A 366 1.50 1.17 -5.87
C GLU A 366 2.75 0.29 -6.11
N PHE A 367 3.59 0.21 -5.08
CA PHE A 367 4.66 -0.77 -4.93
C PHE A 367 4.34 -1.72 -3.78
N LEU A 368 4.35 -3.03 -4.06
CA LEU A 368 4.01 -4.07 -3.10
C LEU A 368 5.13 -5.12 -3.02
N PRO A 369 5.82 -5.28 -1.88
CA PRO A 369 6.74 -6.39 -1.69
C PRO A 369 5.95 -7.72 -1.62
N VAL A 370 6.35 -8.70 -2.43
CA VAL A 370 5.70 -10.03 -2.54
C VAL A 370 6.62 -11.19 -2.19
#